data_AF-M2XEJ9-F1
#
_entry.id   AF-M2XEJ9-F1
#
_cell.length_a   1.000
_cell.length_b   1.000
_cell.length_c   1.000
_cell.angle_alpha   90.00
_cell.angle_beta   90.00
_cell.angle_gamma   90.00
#
_symmetry.space_group_name_H-M   'P 1'
#
loop_
_entity.id
_entity.type
_entity.pdbx_description
1 polymer ?
#
loop_
_entity_poly.entity_id
_entity_poly.type
_entity_poly.pdbx_seq_one_letter_code
_entity_poly.pdbx_strand_id
1 'polypeptide(L)' 'MRRGIEEVMTSKSSVSASESLEEERDVEDMIDSSICAQVYRKLEDCLADNDRNWSACQEQVKALKECYKKTTLRSPKVDK' A
#
# COMPACT_ATOMS: atom_id res chain seq x y z
N MET A 1 37.48 36.37 16.45
CA MET A 1 37.39 35.27 15.46
C MET A 1 37.49 33.92 16.16
N ARG A 2 36.35 33.30 16.51
CA ARG A 2 36.24 31.87 16.81
C ARG A 2 34.88 31.37 16.29
N ARG A 3 35.00 30.64 15.18
CA ARG A 3 34.16 29.69 14.44
C ARG A 3 32.72 29.48 14.92
N GLY A 4 31.78 29.68 13.98
CA GLY A 4 30.38 29.33 14.08
C GLY A 4 30.16 27.82 14.14
N ILE A 5 29.16 27.46 14.92
CA ILE A 5 28.61 26.11 15.04
C ILE A 5 27.15 26.29 14.66
N GLU A 6 26.84 25.93 13.42
CA GLU A 6 25.48 25.89 12.89
C GLU A 6 24.68 24.81 13.65
N GLU A 7 23.37 25.05 13.74
CA GLU A 7 22.45 24.46 14.70
C GLU A 7 22.35 22.93 14.64
N VAL A 8 22.83 22.26 15.69
CA VAL A 8 22.43 20.89 16.03
C VAL A 8 21.34 20.93 17.10
N MET A 9 20.17 21.45 16.74
CA MET A 9 18.95 21.17 17.52
C MET A 9 18.31 19.89 16.99
N THR A 10 18.98 18.80 17.33
CA THR A 10 18.39 17.46 17.43
C THR A 10 17.23 17.52 18.43
N SER A 11 16.03 17.81 17.94
CA SER A 11 14.79 17.67 18.70
C SER A 11 14.55 16.21 19.05
N LYS A 12 14.92 15.85 20.27
CA LYS A 12 14.69 14.53 20.88
C LYS A 12 13.73 14.74 22.04
N SER A 13 12.43 14.52 21.80
CA SER A 13 11.35 14.18 22.75
C SER A 13 10.06 14.10 21.90
N SER A 14 9.31 13.01 21.87
CA SER A 14 8.75 12.33 23.02
C SER A 14 8.60 10.83 22.74
N VAL A 15 9.18 10.00 23.61
CA VAL A 15 8.77 8.61 23.71
C VAL A 15 7.45 8.58 24.47
N SER A 16 6.39 8.13 23.81
CA SER A 16 5.23 7.56 24.50
C SER A 16 4.97 6.20 23.90
N ALA A 17 5.73 5.21 24.37
CA ALA A 17 5.35 3.83 24.26
C ALA A 17 4.11 3.62 25.16
N SER A 18 2.91 3.67 24.58
CA SER A 18 1.70 3.09 25.16
C SER A 18 0.68 2.79 24.07
N GLU A 19 0.64 1.51 23.73
CA GLU A 19 -0.54 0.72 23.32
C GLU A 19 -1.22 0.97 21.96
N SER A 20 -1.21 -0.13 21.19
CA SER A 20 -2.07 -0.47 20.06
C SER A 20 -1.80 0.22 18.73
N LEU A 21 -0.61 -0.02 18.17
CA LEU A 21 -0.45 0.05 16.72
C LEU A 21 -0.88 -1.31 16.18
N GLU A 22 -2.15 -1.41 15.79
CA GLU A 22 -2.59 -2.38 14.79
C GLU A 22 -1.54 -2.34 13.67
N GLU A 23 -0.95 -3.49 13.32
CA GLU A 23 0.00 -3.58 12.23
C GLU A 23 -0.61 -2.91 10.99
N GLU A 24 -0.19 -1.68 10.70
CA GLU A 24 -0.28 -1.07 9.38
C GLU A 24 0.65 -1.89 8.49
N ARG A 25 0.25 -3.12 8.18
CA ARG A 25 0.92 -3.96 7.21
C ARG A 25 0.95 -3.12 5.95
N ASP A 26 2.16 -2.76 5.54
CA ASP A 26 2.39 -1.89 4.41
C ASP A 26 1.51 -2.38 3.25
N VAL A 27 0.71 -1.48 2.68
CA VAL A 27 -0.27 -1.87 1.66
C VAL A 27 0.47 -2.53 0.49
N GLU A 28 1.71 -2.11 0.24
CA GLU A 28 2.62 -2.74 -0.72
C GLU A 28 2.98 -4.19 -0.36
N ASP A 29 3.27 -4.51 0.91
CA ASP A 29 3.53 -5.87 1.38
C ASP A 29 2.28 -6.77 1.27
N MET A 30 1.09 -6.20 1.53
CA MET A 30 -0.18 -6.92 1.30
C MET A 30 -0.48 -7.14 -0.18
N ILE A 31 -0.07 -6.22 -1.05
CA ILE A 31 -0.25 -6.35 -2.50
C ILE A 31 0.72 -7.40 -3.06
N ASP A 32 2.00 -7.36 -2.69
CA ASP A 32 3.02 -8.29 -3.21
C ASP A 32 2.78 -9.74 -2.75
N SER A 33 2.31 -9.91 -1.50
CA SER A 33 1.88 -11.22 -0.98
C SER A 33 0.51 -11.67 -1.50
N SER A 34 -0.24 -10.80 -2.19
CA SER A 34 -1.55 -11.16 -2.73
C SER A 34 -1.43 -12.01 -4.00
N ILE A 35 -2.31 -13.00 -4.12
CA ILE A 35 -2.44 -13.82 -5.35
C ILE A 35 -2.78 -12.95 -6.57
N CYS A 36 -3.29 -11.73 -6.34
CA CYS A 36 -3.65 -10.78 -7.37
C CYS A 36 -2.55 -9.76 -7.70
N ALA A 37 -1.37 -9.85 -7.08
CA ALA A 37 -0.25 -8.93 -7.28
C ALA A 37 0.09 -8.73 -8.76
N GLN A 38 0.15 -9.82 -9.53
CA GLN A 38 0.44 -9.76 -10.97
C GLN A 38 -0.62 -9.01 -11.76
N VAL A 39 -1.89 -9.11 -11.37
CA VAL A 39 -2.99 -8.39 -12.03
C VAL A 39 -2.96 -6.92 -11.64
N TYR A 40 -2.60 -6.63 -10.39
CA TYR A 40 -2.41 -5.27 -9.91
C TYR A 40 -1.26 -4.57 -10.66
N ARG A 41 -0.10 -5.20 -10.82
CA ARG A 41 1.03 -4.64 -11.59
C ARG A 41 0.65 -4.29 -13.03
N LYS A 42 -0.16 -5.13 -13.70
CA LYS A 42 -0.68 -4.81 -15.04
C LYS A 42 -1.60 -3.59 -15.06
N LEU A 43 -2.37 -3.36 -13.99
CA LEU A 43 -3.17 -2.15 -13.84
C LEU A 43 -2.25 -0.94 -13.64
N GLU A 44 -1.19 -1.06 -12.84
CA GLU A 44 -0.19 0.00 -12.65
C GLU A 44 0.49 0.40 -13.96
N ASP A 45 0.89 -0.58 -14.78
CA ASP A 45 1.47 -0.33 -16.11
C ASP A 45 0.48 0.46 -16.99
N CYS A 46 -0.78 0.02 -17.07
CA CYS A 46 -1.80 0.72 -17.86
C CYS A 46 -2.05 2.15 -17.34
N LEU A 47 -2.07 2.34 -16.02
CA LEU A 47 -2.21 3.64 -15.40
C LEU A 47 -1.00 4.53 -15.70
N ALA A 48 0.21 3.99 -15.75
CA ALA A 48 1.41 4.74 -16.12
C ALA A 48 1.34 5.23 -17.57
N ASP A 49 0.82 4.40 -18.49
CA ASP A 49 0.67 4.75 -19.92
C ASP A 49 -0.47 5.73 -20.22
N ASN A 50 -1.50 5.79 -19.35
CA ASN A 50 -2.73 6.56 -19.59
C ASN A 50 -2.91 7.73 -18.62
N ASP A 51 -1.85 8.36 -18.13
CA ASP A 51 -1.92 9.50 -17.19
C ASP A 51 -2.76 9.22 -15.94
N ARG A 52 -2.67 7.98 -15.42
CA ARG A 52 -3.46 7.45 -14.30
C ARG A 52 -4.97 7.45 -14.55
N ASN A 53 -5.39 7.43 -15.82
CA ASN A 53 -6.79 7.34 -16.19
C ASN A 53 -7.31 5.90 -16.06
N TRP A 54 -7.88 5.58 -14.90
CA TRP A 54 -8.48 4.27 -14.64
C TRP A 54 -9.65 3.93 -15.58
N SER A 55 -10.29 4.93 -16.20
CA SER A 55 -11.37 4.72 -17.20
C SER A 55 -10.84 4.16 -18.52
N ALA A 56 -9.56 4.37 -18.84
CA ALA A 56 -8.90 3.75 -19.99
C ALA A 56 -8.48 2.29 -19.70
N CYS A 57 -8.22 1.98 -18.42
CA CYS A 57 -7.72 0.68 -17.95
C CYS A 57 -8.82 -0.28 -17.46
N GLN A 58 -10.03 -0.20 -18.02
CA GLN A 58 -11.18 -0.97 -17.53
C GLN A 58 -10.98 -2.48 -17.61
N GLU A 59 -10.21 -2.96 -18.58
CA GLU A 59 -9.90 -4.39 -18.70
C GLU A 59 -9.11 -4.89 -17.49
N GLN A 60 -8.07 -4.16 -17.09
CA GLN A 60 -7.21 -4.49 -15.95
C GLN A 60 -7.99 -4.33 -14.63
N VAL A 61 -8.83 -3.29 -14.52
CA VAL A 61 -9.72 -3.08 -13.37
C VAL A 61 -10.69 -4.26 -13.20
N LYS A 62 -11.30 -4.73 -14.30
CA LYS A 62 -12.21 -5.88 -14.27
C LYS A 62 -11.48 -7.17 -13.89
N ALA A 63 -10.31 -7.42 -14.47
CA ALA A 63 -9.48 -8.57 -14.14
C ALA A 63 -9.09 -8.58 -12.64
N LEU A 64 -8.71 -7.42 -12.10
CA LEU A 64 -8.36 -7.26 -10.69
C LEU A 64 -9.55 -7.56 -9.78
N LYS A 65 -10.73 -7.02 -10.12
CA LYS A 65 -11.99 -7.29 -9.40
C LYS A 65 -12.36 -8.77 -9.41
N GLU A 66 -12.21 -9.45 -10.56
CA GLU A 66 -12.46 -10.89 -10.66
C GLU A 66 -11.47 -11.72 -9.85
N CYS A 67 -10.20 -11.30 -9.81
CA CYS A 67 -9.19 -11.94 -8.97
C CYS A 67 -9.55 -11.83 -7.50
N TYR A 68 -9.88 -10.63 -7.00
CA TYR A 68 -10.32 -10.45 -5.62
C TYR A 68 -11.63 -11.17 -5.30
N LYS A 69 -12.56 -11.25 -6.26
CA LYS A 69 -13.78 -12.05 -6.09
C LYS A 69 -13.45 -13.54 -5.87
N LYS A 70 -12.48 -14.09 -6.60
CA LYS A 70 -12.03 -15.47 -6.42
C LYS A 70 -11.29 -15.68 -5.09
N THR A 71 -10.50 -14.70 -4.63
CA THR A 71 -9.78 -14.82 -3.35
C THR A 71 -10.70 -14.68 -2.15
N THR A 72 -11.67 -13.75 -2.18
CA THR A 72 -12.68 -13.58 -1.12
C THR A 72 -13.62 -14.78 -0.98
N LEU A 73 -13.87 -15.53 -2.05
CA LEU A 73 -14.56 -16.82 -1.99
C LEU A 73 -13.71 -17.94 -1.38
N ARG A 74 -12.39 -17.77 -1.29
CA ARG A 74 -11.45 -18.71 -0.64
C ARG A 74 -11.20 -18.40 0.84
N SER A 75 -11.61 -17.23 1.31
CA SER A 75 -11.61 -16.92 2.74
C SER A 75 -12.79 -17.61 3.39
N PRO A 76 -12.60 -18.47 4.41
CA PRO A 76 -13.72 -19.00 5.17
C PRO A 76 -14.49 -17.81 5.74
N LYS A 77 -15.79 -17.74 5.45
CA LYS A 77 -16.67 -16.81 6.16
C LYS A 77 -16.57 -17.18 7.64
N VAL A 78 -16.00 -16.30 8.46
CA VAL A 78 -16.26 -16.33 9.89
C VAL A 78 -17.65 -15.73 10.02
N ASP A 79 -18.66 -16.59 9.90
CA ASP A 79 -20.03 -16.26 10.25
C ASP A 79 -20.04 -15.93 11.76
N LYS A 80 -20.44 -14.71 12.10
CA LYS A 80 -20.52 -14.19 13.47
C LYS A 80 -21.83 -14.61 14.13
#